data_AF-A0A9X3L8U4-F1
#
_entry.id   AF-A0A9X3L8U4-F1
#
_cell.length_a   1.000
_cell.length_b   1.000
_cell.length_c   1.000
_cell.angle_alpha   90.00
_cell.angle_beta   90.00
_cell.angle_gamma   90.00
#
_symmetry.space_group_name_H-M   'P 1'
#
loop_
_entity.id
_entity.type
_entity.pdbx_description
1 polymer ?
#
loop_
_entity_poly.entity_id
_entity_poly.type
_entity_poly.pdbx_seq_one_letter_code
_entity_poly.pdbx_strand_id
1 'polypeptide(L)'
;MLSNLKVRTGLMLAQLAVAVAALVAIALGWSSMRSNAEAINALDSLSVQQSNLVKDSYVQMLRATIRADIAAAQRAAGDKAGAAENTRIVQQLLTDGKAKLERFKAIPKTTDIGREAEGQLLASFNGFAEGLQAMLGALDRGDNAEYLKLKNTKTAAASGAFSKQLTEFANTITAYSEEQVASSRANGAVMTYVYLALVLVILAVSLGAFLFMNRVVLRPLRMVGESFDRIAGGDLTTRVDVQSTNEIGVLMAAVKRMQESLARTVATVRRGVDEINVGSREISAGNTDLSSRTEEQAASLEETAASMEELASTVKQNADNARQA
;
A
#
# COMPACT_ATOMS: atom_id res chain seq x y z
N MET A 1 -17.16 18.61 -16.17
CA MET A 1 -16.82 18.95 -14.77
C MET A 1 -15.34 18.72 -14.44
N LEU A 2 -14.72 17.59 -14.82
CA LEU A 2 -13.32 17.27 -14.43
C LEU A 2 -12.24 18.24 -14.98
N SER A 3 -12.48 18.90 -16.12
CA SER A 3 -11.51 19.82 -16.76
C SER A 3 -11.26 21.11 -15.99
N ASN A 4 -12.19 21.52 -15.11
CA ASN A 4 -12.08 22.73 -14.30
C ASN A 4 -11.55 22.45 -12.89
N LEU A 5 -11.33 21.18 -12.54
CA LEU A 5 -10.74 20.83 -11.27
C LEU A 5 -9.29 21.32 -11.26
N LYS A 6 -8.89 21.94 -10.14
CA LYS A 6 -7.50 22.28 -9.88
C LYS A 6 -6.64 21.02 -9.93
N VAL A 7 -5.51 21.08 -10.63
CA VAL A 7 -4.60 19.94 -10.82
C VAL A 7 -4.14 19.41 -9.46
N ARG A 8 -3.80 20.31 -8.53
CA ARG A 8 -3.43 19.98 -7.16
C ARG A 8 -4.51 19.21 -6.44
N THR A 9 -5.78 19.63 -6.55
CA THR A 9 -6.91 18.97 -5.88
C THR A 9 -7.12 17.57 -6.44
N GLY A 10 -7.06 17.39 -7.76
CA GLY A 10 -7.16 16.07 -8.38
C GLY A 10 -6.05 15.11 -7.92
N LEU A 11 -4.80 15.60 -7.84
CA LEU A 11 -3.67 14.80 -7.37
C LEU A 11 -3.80 14.43 -5.88
N MET A 12 -4.16 15.39 -5.03
CA MET A 12 -4.34 15.17 -3.59
C MET A 12 -5.47 14.16 -3.32
N LEU A 13 -6.58 14.23 -4.06
CA LEU A 13 -7.67 13.26 -3.93
C LEU A 13 -7.24 11.86 -4.33
N ALA A 14 -6.49 11.71 -5.42
CA ALA A 14 -5.97 10.41 -5.84
C ALA A 14 -4.99 9.83 -4.82
N GLN A 15 -4.05 10.65 -4.31
CA GLN A 15 -3.10 10.22 -3.28
C GLN A 15 -3.82 9.85 -1.96
N LEU A 16 -4.80 10.65 -1.54
CA LEU A 16 -5.60 10.37 -0.36
C LEU A 16 -6.38 9.07 -0.51
N ALA A 17 -7.00 8.82 -1.66
CA ALA A 17 -7.72 7.58 -1.92
C ALA A 17 -6.81 6.35 -1.81
N VAL A 18 -5.60 6.41 -2.38
CA VAL A 18 -4.61 5.32 -2.26
C VAL A 18 -4.12 5.16 -0.82
N ALA A 19 -3.84 6.26 -0.12
CA ALA A 19 -3.39 6.22 1.28
C ALA A 19 -4.45 5.62 2.21
N VAL A 20 -5.72 6.00 2.03
CA VAL A 20 -6.85 5.43 2.78
C VAL A 20 -7.00 3.93 2.48
N ALA A 21 -6.93 3.53 1.21
CA ALA A 21 -7.00 2.12 0.83
C ALA A 21 -5.85 1.30 1.44
N ALA A 22 -4.63 1.86 1.47
CA ALA A 22 -3.47 1.23 2.11
C ALA A 22 -3.67 1.10 3.63
N LEU A 23 -4.16 2.13 4.31
CA LEU A 23 -4.45 2.09 5.75
C LEU A 23 -5.52 1.05 6.08
N VAL A 24 -6.59 0.97 5.28
CA VAL A 24 -7.63 -0.06 5.43
C VAL A 24 -7.04 -1.46 5.25
N ALA A 25 -6.21 -1.66 4.22
CA ALA A 25 -5.53 -2.94 3.99
C ALA A 25 -4.63 -3.35 5.17
N ILE A 26 -3.86 -2.40 5.72
CA ILE A 26 -3.00 -2.63 6.89
C ILE A 26 -3.84 -2.96 8.13
N ALA A 27 -4.93 -2.22 8.38
CA ALA A 27 -5.80 -2.45 9.53
C ALA A 27 -6.47 -3.84 9.47
N LEU A 28 -6.98 -4.24 8.31
CA LEU A 28 -7.54 -5.57 8.08
C LEU A 28 -6.47 -6.67 8.21
N GLY A 29 -5.26 -6.42 7.69
CA GLY A 29 -4.09 -7.28 7.85
C GLY A 29 -3.75 -7.54 9.30
N TRP A 30 -3.64 -6.47 10.08
CA TRP A 30 -3.35 -6.55 11.50
C TRP A 30 -4.45 -7.31 12.27
N SER A 31 -5.72 -7.00 12.00
CA SER A 31 -6.85 -7.67 12.66
C SER A 31 -6.89 -9.16 12.35
N SER A 32 -6.68 -9.53 11.09
CA SER A 32 -6.64 -10.94 10.65
C SER A 32 -5.46 -11.68 11.28
N MET A 33 -4.27 -11.07 11.28
CA MET A 33 -3.08 -11.67 11.89
C MET A 33 -3.25 -11.86 13.41
N ARG A 34 -3.87 -10.90 14.09
CA ARG A 34 -4.17 -10.99 15.53
C ARG A 34 -5.19 -12.10 15.81
N SER A 35 -6.27 -12.18 15.03
CA SER A 35 -7.28 -13.25 15.16
C SER A 35 -6.66 -14.63 14.94
N ASN A 36 -5.77 -14.76 13.94
CA ASN A 36 -5.06 -16.01 13.69
C ASN A 36 -4.05 -16.34 14.80
N ALA A 37 -3.33 -15.35 15.33
CA ALA A 37 -2.40 -15.56 16.44
C ALA A 37 -3.14 -16.00 17.71
N GLU A 38 -4.28 -15.40 18.03
CA GLU A 38 -5.13 -15.80 19.16
C GLU A 38 -5.69 -17.22 18.96
N ALA A 39 -6.15 -17.57 17.76
CA ALA A 39 -6.62 -18.92 17.43
C ALA A 39 -5.49 -19.98 17.52
N ILE A 40 -4.31 -19.71 16.96
CA ILE A 40 -3.16 -20.62 17.01
C ILE A 40 -2.68 -20.81 18.45
N ASN A 41 -2.55 -19.73 19.23
CA ASN A 41 -2.10 -19.81 20.62
C ASN A 41 -3.09 -20.58 21.50
N ALA A 42 -4.40 -20.43 21.28
CA ALA A 42 -5.44 -21.17 21.98
C ALA A 42 -5.44 -22.67 21.65
N LEU A 43 -5.08 -23.03 20.41
CA LEU A 43 -5.07 -24.41 19.93
C LEU A 43 -3.78 -25.15 20.26
N ASP A 44 -2.63 -24.60 19.89
CA ASP A 44 -1.36 -25.33 19.89
C ASP A 44 -0.71 -25.40 21.28
N SER A 45 -0.70 -24.29 22.02
CA SER A 45 0.05 -24.24 23.28
C SER A 45 -0.71 -24.79 24.47
N LEU A 46 -2.02 -24.54 24.54
CA LEU A 46 -2.81 -24.80 25.75
C LEU A 46 -3.52 -26.15 25.71
N SER A 47 -4.15 -26.49 24.59
CA SER A 47 -5.00 -27.67 24.48
C SER A 47 -4.18 -28.95 24.24
N VAL A 48 -3.15 -28.89 23.39
CA VAL A 48 -2.22 -30.00 23.16
C VAL A 48 -1.44 -30.33 24.43
N GLN A 49 -0.93 -29.30 25.13
CA GLN A 49 -0.20 -29.48 26.38
C GLN A 49 -1.08 -30.12 27.47
N GLN A 50 -2.33 -29.67 27.62
CA GLN A 50 -3.29 -30.28 28.53
C GLN A 50 -3.55 -31.76 28.19
N SER A 51 -3.85 -32.08 26.92
CA SER A 51 -4.04 -33.46 26.47
C SER A 51 -2.82 -34.34 26.75
N ASN A 52 -1.60 -33.85 26.46
CA ASN A 52 -0.38 -34.62 26.68
C ASN A 52 -0.12 -34.89 28.16
N LEU A 53 -0.34 -33.91 29.04
CA LEU A 53 -0.16 -34.10 30.48
C LEU A 53 -1.09 -35.18 31.05
N VAL A 54 -2.35 -35.18 30.64
CA VAL A 54 -3.34 -36.17 31.10
C VAL A 54 -3.03 -37.55 30.50
N LYS A 55 -2.67 -37.65 29.22
CA LYS A 55 -2.25 -38.90 28.57
C LYS A 55 -1.00 -39.48 29.25
N ASP A 56 0.02 -38.67 29.49
CA ASP A 56 1.24 -39.10 30.16
C ASP A 56 0.97 -39.54 31.59
N SER A 57 0.07 -38.85 32.30
CA SER A 57 -0.38 -39.24 33.63
C SER A 57 -1.02 -40.63 33.60
N TYR A 58 -1.95 -40.87 32.67
CA TYR A 58 -2.57 -42.18 32.46
C TYR A 58 -1.55 -43.27 32.14
N VAL A 59 -0.57 -43.00 31.27
CA VAL A 59 0.51 -43.93 30.97
C VAL A 59 1.32 -44.28 32.22
N GLN A 60 1.62 -43.32 33.11
CA GLN A 60 2.30 -43.65 34.37
C GLN A 60 1.45 -44.56 35.27
N MET A 61 0.13 -44.36 35.33
CA MET A 61 -0.76 -45.21 36.13
C MET A 61 -0.89 -46.62 35.57
N LEU A 62 -0.92 -46.78 34.25
CA LEU A 62 -0.88 -48.09 33.61
C LEU A 62 0.45 -48.79 33.88
N ARG A 63 1.58 -48.09 33.75
CA ARG A 63 2.90 -48.62 34.12
C ARG A 63 2.96 -49.01 35.60
N ALA A 64 2.34 -48.22 36.48
CA ALA A 64 2.24 -48.50 37.91
C ALA A 64 1.42 -49.79 38.16
N THR A 65 0.32 -49.98 37.43
CA THR A 65 -0.46 -51.24 37.49
C THR A 65 0.38 -52.45 37.09
N ILE A 66 1.10 -52.35 35.97
CA ILE A 66 1.98 -53.43 35.48
C ILE A 66 3.11 -53.73 36.48
N ARG A 67 3.72 -52.69 37.05
CA ARG A 67 4.78 -52.84 38.06
C ARG A 67 4.27 -53.45 39.36
N ALA A 68 3.03 -53.13 39.77
CA ALA A 68 2.37 -53.76 40.90
C ALA A 68 2.12 -55.26 40.65
N ASP A 69 1.72 -55.63 39.42
CA ASP A 69 1.54 -57.03 39.02
C ASP A 69 2.86 -57.81 39.05
N ILE A 70 3.94 -57.20 38.55
CA ILE A 70 5.29 -57.79 38.62
C ILE A 70 5.70 -57.99 40.07
N ALA A 71 5.47 -56.99 40.94
CA ALA A 71 5.79 -57.08 42.36
C ALA A 71 5.00 -58.20 43.07
N ALA A 72 3.71 -58.34 42.75
CA ALA A 72 2.87 -59.42 43.27
C ALA A 72 3.38 -60.80 42.85
N ALA A 73 3.72 -60.97 41.57
CA ALA A 73 4.26 -62.23 41.04
C ALA A 73 5.64 -62.58 41.67
N GLN A 74 6.54 -61.61 41.78
CA GLN A 74 7.86 -61.80 42.41
C GLN A 74 7.73 -62.18 43.88
N ARG A 75 6.82 -61.54 44.62
CA ARG A 75 6.57 -61.86 46.03
C ARG A 75 6.03 -63.29 46.19
N ALA A 76 5.13 -63.72 45.31
CA ALA A 76 4.62 -65.09 45.29
C ALA A 76 5.71 -66.13 44.94
N ALA A 77 6.67 -65.75 44.08
CA ALA A 77 7.84 -66.57 43.74
C ALA A 77 8.97 -66.54 44.79
N GLY A 78 8.82 -65.76 45.87
CA GLY A 78 9.82 -65.63 46.93
C GLY A 78 10.89 -64.56 46.70
N ASP A 79 10.87 -63.85 45.58
CA ASP A 79 11.76 -62.71 45.27
C ASP A 79 11.29 -61.43 45.97
N LYS A 80 11.59 -61.32 47.26
CA LYS A 80 11.23 -60.17 48.09
C LYS A 80 11.96 -58.88 47.67
N ALA A 81 13.19 -58.99 47.18
CA ALA A 81 14.00 -57.84 46.81
C ALA A 81 13.49 -57.19 45.52
N GLY A 82 13.21 -58.00 44.49
CA GLY A 82 12.60 -57.53 43.25
C GLY A 82 11.19 -56.98 43.47
N ALA A 83 10.39 -57.61 44.33
CA ALA A 83 9.05 -57.12 44.68
C ALA A 83 9.11 -55.75 45.39
N ALA A 84 10.04 -55.57 46.33
CA ALA A 84 10.24 -54.29 47.01
C ALA A 84 10.68 -53.19 46.04
N GLU A 85 11.57 -53.51 45.10
CA GLU A 85 12.02 -52.54 44.09
C GLU A 85 10.88 -52.13 43.15
N ASN A 86 10.11 -53.08 42.62
CA ASN A 86 8.95 -52.75 41.80
C ASN A 86 7.91 -51.94 42.59
N THR A 87 7.71 -52.22 43.88
CA THR A 87 6.82 -51.43 44.76
C THR A 87 7.29 -49.97 44.87
N ARG A 88 8.60 -49.71 44.99
CA ARG A 88 9.14 -48.34 44.94
C ARG A 88 8.89 -47.66 43.60
N ILE A 89 9.07 -48.39 42.49
CA ILE A 89 8.78 -47.89 41.14
C ILE A 89 7.30 -47.51 41.00
N VAL A 90 6.36 -48.33 41.53
CA VAL A 90 4.93 -47.98 41.54
C VAL A 90 4.71 -46.65 42.26
N GLN A 91 5.31 -46.45 43.43
CA GLN A 91 5.18 -45.21 44.20
C GLN A 91 5.74 -43.99 43.47
N GLN A 92 6.87 -44.14 42.77
CA GLN A 92 7.44 -43.09 41.92
C GLN A 92 6.50 -42.75 40.76
N LEU A 93 6.00 -43.75 40.04
CA LEU A 93 5.08 -43.57 38.92
C LEU A 93 3.76 -42.90 39.36
N LEU A 94 3.22 -43.26 40.52
CA LEU A 94 2.06 -42.61 41.13
C LEU A 94 2.34 -41.13 41.43
N THR A 95 3.52 -40.83 41.97
CA THR A 95 3.94 -39.45 42.28
C THR A 95 4.09 -38.64 41.00
N ASP A 96 4.72 -39.20 39.98
CA ASP A 96 4.90 -38.56 38.67
C ASP A 96 3.58 -38.33 37.94
N GLY A 97 2.65 -39.28 38.03
CA GLY A 97 1.29 -39.15 37.48
C GLY A 97 0.53 -38.01 38.13
N LYS A 98 0.57 -37.93 39.47
CA LYS A 98 -0.04 -36.82 40.24
C LYS A 98 0.57 -35.47 39.87
N ALA A 99 1.90 -35.39 39.79
CA ALA A 99 2.59 -34.15 39.43
C ALA A 99 2.20 -33.64 38.02
N LYS A 100 2.00 -34.55 37.05
CA LYS A 100 1.50 -34.17 35.72
C LYS A 100 0.07 -33.66 35.76
N LEU A 101 -0.78 -34.26 36.59
CA LEU A 101 -2.16 -33.82 36.74
C LEU A 101 -2.26 -32.46 37.44
N GLU A 102 -1.41 -32.17 38.42
CA GLU A 102 -1.32 -30.83 39.04
C GLU A 102 -0.87 -29.77 38.02
N ARG A 103 0.08 -30.11 37.13
CA ARG A 103 0.44 -29.22 36.01
C ARG A 103 -0.74 -29.00 35.06
N PHE A 104 -1.51 -30.05 34.76
CA PHE A 104 -2.73 -29.92 33.98
C PHE A 104 -3.74 -28.99 34.65
N LYS A 105 -3.94 -29.12 35.97
CA LYS A 105 -4.81 -28.25 36.77
C LYS A 105 -4.36 -26.79 36.75
N ALA A 106 -3.06 -26.53 36.77
CA ALA A 106 -2.49 -25.18 36.75
C ALA A 106 -2.64 -24.45 35.41
N ILE A 107 -2.86 -25.18 34.31
CA ILE A 107 -3.12 -24.56 32.99
C ILE A 107 -4.53 -23.95 33.00
N PRO A 108 -4.73 -22.67 32.63
CA PRO A 108 -6.06 -22.06 32.57
C PRO A 108 -6.99 -22.74 31.55
N LYS A 109 -8.26 -22.94 31.91
CA LYS A 109 -9.27 -23.53 31.01
C LYS A 109 -10.08 -22.39 30.42
N THR A 110 -9.80 -22.07 29.17
CA THR A 110 -10.40 -20.94 28.45
C THR A 110 -11.76 -21.27 27.84
N THR A 111 -12.11 -22.55 27.77
CA THR A 111 -13.40 -23.04 27.25
C THR A 111 -14.26 -23.61 28.37
N ASP A 112 -15.58 -23.41 28.28
CA ASP A 112 -16.56 -23.99 29.21
C ASP A 112 -16.45 -25.52 29.23
N ILE A 113 -16.24 -26.09 28.05
CA ILE A 113 -16.07 -27.52 27.85
C ILE A 113 -14.79 -28.03 28.55
N GLY A 114 -13.69 -27.28 28.50
CA GLY A 114 -12.46 -27.63 29.22
C GLY A 114 -12.63 -27.57 30.74
N ARG A 115 -13.43 -26.63 31.25
CA ARG A 115 -13.75 -26.52 32.69
C ARG A 115 -14.62 -27.67 33.18
N GLU A 116 -15.60 -28.10 32.40
CA GLU A 116 -16.47 -29.22 32.75
C GLU A 116 -15.72 -30.57 32.72
N ALA A 117 -14.89 -30.78 31.69
CA ALA A 117 -14.10 -32.01 31.55
C ALA A 117 -12.99 -32.15 32.62
N GLU A 118 -12.44 -31.03 33.10
CA GLU A 118 -11.42 -31.02 34.17
C GLU A 118 -11.90 -31.73 35.43
N GLY A 119 -13.10 -31.42 35.92
CA GLY A 119 -13.63 -32.02 37.15
C GLY A 119 -13.77 -33.54 37.05
N GLN A 120 -14.28 -34.03 35.90
CA GLN A 120 -14.49 -35.46 35.66
C GLN A 120 -13.16 -36.22 35.50
N LEU A 121 -12.17 -35.61 34.85
CA LEU A 121 -10.81 -36.15 34.74
C LEU A 121 -10.11 -36.24 36.08
N LEU A 122 -10.16 -35.19 36.90
CA LEU A 122 -9.56 -35.17 38.22
C LEU A 122 -10.19 -36.24 39.14
N ALA A 123 -11.52 -36.35 39.12
CA ALA A 123 -12.24 -37.35 39.92
C ALA A 123 -11.90 -38.78 39.51
N SER A 124 -11.89 -39.08 38.20
CA SER A 124 -11.59 -40.41 37.68
C SER A 124 -10.12 -40.80 37.88
N PHE A 125 -9.18 -39.85 37.75
CA PHE A 125 -7.78 -40.06 38.12
C PHE A 125 -7.64 -40.43 39.60
N ASN A 126 -8.27 -39.65 40.51
CA ASN A 126 -8.16 -39.90 41.95
C ASN A 126 -8.69 -41.29 42.31
N GLY A 127 -9.82 -41.71 41.73
CA GLY A 127 -10.34 -43.06 41.91
C GLY A 127 -9.36 -44.15 41.47
N PHE A 128 -8.66 -43.95 40.36
CA PHE A 128 -7.65 -44.91 39.88
C PHE A 128 -6.38 -44.90 40.76
N ALA A 129 -5.95 -43.72 41.22
CA ALA A 129 -4.81 -43.59 42.12
C ALA A 129 -5.08 -44.25 43.48
N GLU A 130 -6.29 -44.08 44.03
CA GLU A 130 -6.74 -44.75 45.25
C GLU A 130 -6.82 -46.27 45.08
N GLY A 131 -7.30 -46.75 43.91
CA GLY A 131 -7.32 -48.18 43.59
C GLY A 131 -5.91 -48.79 43.58
N LEU A 132 -4.95 -48.09 42.97
CA LEU A 132 -3.54 -48.50 42.95
C LEU A 132 -2.90 -48.47 44.35
N GLN A 133 -3.19 -47.46 45.17
CA GLN A 133 -2.71 -47.41 46.54
C GLN A 133 -3.29 -48.53 47.40
N ALA A 134 -4.57 -48.87 47.23
CA ALA A 134 -5.19 -50.00 47.92
C ALA A 134 -4.56 -51.33 47.52
N MET A 135 -4.24 -51.51 46.22
CA MET A 135 -3.51 -52.69 45.73
C MET A 135 -2.13 -52.82 46.38
N LEU A 136 -1.37 -51.72 46.46
CA LEU A 136 -0.07 -51.71 47.16
C LEU A 136 -0.22 -52.09 48.64
N GLY A 137 -1.22 -51.52 49.33
CA GLY A 137 -1.50 -51.85 50.74
C GLY A 137 -1.82 -53.33 50.96
N ALA A 138 -2.59 -53.96 50.06
CA ALA A 138 -2.85 -55.40 50.11
C ALA A 138 -1.58 -56.23 49.86
N LEU A 139 -0.75 -55.81 48.89
CA LEU A 139 0.53 -56.44 48.58
C LEU A 139 1.51 -56.36 49.77
N ASP A 140 1.58 -55.23 50.46
CA ASP A 140 2.44 -55.03 51.63
C ASP A 140 2.06 -55.95 52.78
N ARG A 141 0.75 -56.09 53.04
CA ARG A 141 0.19 -57.04 54.02
C ARG A 141 0.35 -58.51 53.61
N GLY A 142 0.72 -58.79 52.37
CA GLY A 142 0.80 -60.15 51.84
C GLY A 142 -0.57 -60.78 51.51
N ASP A 143 -1.62 -59.97 51.43
CA ASP A 143 -2.97 -60.45 51.10
C ASP A 143 -3.17 -60.48 49.59
N ASN A 144 -2.76 -61.60 48.98
CA ASN A 144 -2.87 -61.79 47.54
C ASN A 144 -4.34 -61.91 47.07
N ALA A 145 -5.24 -62.40 47.92
CA ALA A 145 -6.66 -62.53 47.58
C ALA A 145 -7.31 -61.14 47.49
N GLU A 146 -7.01 -60.26 48.46
CA GLU A 146 -7.46 -58.87 48.45
C GLU A 146 -6.82 -58.09 47.29
N TYR A 147 -5.53 -58.29 47.00
CA TYR A 147 -4.86 -57.69 45.83
C TYR A 147 -5.59 -58.01 44.53
N LEU A 148 -5.86 -59.30 44.27
CA LEU A 148 -6.55 -59.74 43.05
C LEU A 148 -7.98 -59.23 43.00
N LYS A 149 -8.69 -59.20 44.12
CA LYS A 149 -10.04 -58.63 44.21
C LYS A 149 -10.03 -57.14 43.85
N LEU A 150 -9.14 -56.35 44.45
CA LEU A 150 -9.02 -54.92 44.19
C LEU A 150 -8.65 -54.64 42.72
N LYS A 151 -7.67 -55.38 42.18
CA LYS A 151 -7.27 -55.31 40.78
C LYS A 151 -8.45 -55.52 39.84
N ASN A 152 -9.17 -56.63 40.00
CA ASN A 152 -10.20 -57.07 39.06
C ASN A 152 -11.54 -56.33 39.21
N THR A 153 -11.73 -55.57 40.30
CA THR A 153 -12.98 -54.84 40.56
C THR A 153 -12.73 -53.33 40.60
N LYS A 154 -12.34 -52.80 41.77
CA LYS A 154 -12.21 -51.35 42.02
C LYS A 154 -11.21 -50.70 41.08
N THR A 155 -9.99 -51.25 40.96
CA THR A 155 -8.92 -50.63 40.16
C THR A 155 -9.19 -50.77 38.66
N ALA A 156 -9.68 -51.91 38.19
CA ALA A 156 -10.08 -52.10 36.79
C ALA A 156 -11.21 -51.13 36.39
N ALA A 157 -12.25 -50.99 37.23
CA ALA A 157 -13.35 -50.06 36.97
C ALA A 157 -12.87 -48.60 36.97
N ALA A 158 -12.00 -48.22 37.92
CA ALA A 158 -11.45 -46.87 37.99
C ALA A 158 -10.52 -46.54 36.81
N SER A 159 -9.68 -47.50 36.38
CA SER A 159 -8.86 -47.36 35.18
C SER A 159 -9.73 -47.18 33.92
N GLY A 160 -10.78 -47.99 33.77
CA GLY A 160 -11.74 -47.84 32.67
C GLY A 160 -12.48 -46.50 32.68
N ALA A 161 -12.89 -46.02 33.86
CA ALA A 161 -13.52 -44.71 34.01
C ALA A 161 -12.57 -43.57 33.61
N PHE A 162 -11.31 -43.62 34.05
CA PHE A 162 -10.32 -42.60 33.68
C PHE A 162 -9.98 -42.66 32.20
N SER A 163 -9.84 -43.86 31.63
CA SER A 163 -9.64 -44.04 30.18
C SER A 163 -10.78 -43.42 29.37
N LYS A 164 -12.03 -43.66 29.78
CA LYS A 164 -13.21 -43.07 29.12
C LYS A 164 -13.15 -41.55 29.13
N GLN A 165 -12.89 -40.96 30.31
CA GLN A 165 -12.83 -39.51 30.46
C GLN A 165 -11.67 -38.88 29.68
N LEU A 166 -10.52 -39.56 29.64
CA LEU A 166 -9.39 -39.14 28.82
C LEU A 166 -9.72 -39.15 27.33
N THR A 167 -10.41 -40.18 26.83
CA THR A 167 -10.85 -40.25 25.42
C THR A 167 -11.86 -39.16 25.10
N GLU A 168 -12.84 -38.93 25.99
CA GLU A 168 -13.86 -37.90 25.81
C GLU A 168 -13.25 -36.50 25.77
N PHE A 169 -12.33 -36.21 26.68
CA PHE A 169 -11.56 -34.97 26.69
C PHE A 169 -10.71 -34.79 25.42
N ALA A 170 -10.00 -35.84 24.99
CA ALA A 170 -9.18 -35.79 23.77
C ALA A 170 -10.02 -35.53 22.52
N ASN A 171 -11.15 -36.23 22.36
CA ASN A 171 -12.07 -36.06 21.24
C ASN A 171 -12.65 -34.64 21.20
N THR A 172 -12.97 -34.10 22.38
CA THR A 172 -13.53 -32.76 22.53
C THR A 172 -12.54 -31.68 22.13
N ILE A 173 -11.28 -31.81 22.56
CA ILE A 173 -10.19 -30.92 22.12
C ILE A 173 -9.98 -31.02 20.61
N THR A 174 -9.98 -32.24 20.06
CA THR A 174 -9.81 -32.45 18.62
C THR A 174 -10.96 -31.81 17.83
N ALA A 175 -12.22 -32.01 18.23
CA ALA A 175 -13.38 -31.41 17.56
C ALA A 175 -13.34 -29.87 17.60
N TYR A 176 -13.03 -29.29 18.77
CA TYR A 176 -12.85 -27.85 18.90
C TYR A 176 -11.70 -27.32 18.02
N SER A 177 -10.61 -28.07 17.92
CA SER A 177 -9.48 -27.73 17.05
C SER A 177 -9.84 -27.77 15.57
N GLU A 178 -10.53 -28.81 15.14
CA GLU A 178 -11.00 -28.96 13.76
C GLU A 178 -11.98 -27.84 13.38
N GLU A 179 -12.92 -27.49 14.26
CA GLU A 179 -13.87 -26.39 14.05
C GLU A 179 -13.15 -25.04 13.92
N GLN A 180 -12.19 -24.75 14.80
CA GLN A 180 -11.42 -23.51 14.76
C GLN A 180 -10.51 -23.42 13.52
N VAL A 181 -9.89 -24.54 13.11
CA VAL A 181 -9.10 -24.61 11.87
C VAL A 181 -10.01 -24.44 10.64
N ALA A 182 -11.20 -25.05 10.63
CA ALA A 182 -12.17 -24.89 9.54
C ALA A 182 -12.68 -23.43 9.44
N SER A 183 -13.01 -22.81 10.57
CA SER A 183 -13.39 -21.40 10.66
C SER A 183 -12.26 -20.47 10.21
N SER A 184 -11.02 -20.73 10.65
CA SER A 184 -9.84 -19.97 10.21
C SER A 184 -9.60 -20.10 8.70
N ARG A 185 -9.77 -21.29 8.10
CA ARG A 185 -9.69 -21.49 6.64
C ARG A 185 -10.77 -20.71 5.88
N ALA A 186 -12.01 -20.75 6.35
CA ALA A 186 -13.11 -20.00 5.74
C ALA A 186 -12.86 -18.48 5.81
N ASN A 187 -12.45 -17.98 6.98
CA ASN A 187 -12.08 -16.58 7.17
C ASN A 187 -10.89 -16.17 6.31
N GLY A 188 -9.89 -17.06 6.14
CA GLY A 188 -8.75 -16.84 5.24
C GLY A 188 -9.15 -16.68 3.78
N ALA A 189 -10.11 -17.47 3.29
CA ALA A 189 -10.64 -17.33 1.93
C ALA A 189 -11.39 -16.01 1.73
N VAL A 190 -12.26 -15.64 2.69
CA VAL A 190 -12.96 -14.33 2.65
C VAL A 190 -11.97 -13.18 2.64
N MET A 191 -10.96 -13.21 3.52
CA MET A 191 -9.91 -12.17 3.56
C MET A 191 -9.11 -12.11 2.25
N THR A 192 -8.85 -13.25 1.60
CA THR A 192 -8.19 -13.27 0.29
C THR A 192 -9.00 -12.50 -0.76
N TYR A 193 -10.33 -12.71 -0.82
CA TYR A 193 -11.18 -11.94 -1.72
C TYR A 193 -11.24 -10.45 -1.37
N VAL A 194 -11.24 -10.09 -0.09
CA VAL A 194 -11.18 -8.70 0.36
C VAL A 194 -9.88 -8.02 -0.10
N TYR A 195 -8.73 -8.69 0.02
CA TYR A 195 -7.46 -8.14 -0.47
C TYR A 195 -7.44 -8.02 -2.00
N LEU A 196 -7.93 -9.02 -2.73
CA LEU A 196 -8.04 -8.93 -4.19
C LEU A 196 -8.94 -7.77 -4.62
N ALA A 197 -10.07 -7.57 -3.94
CA ALA A 197 -10.95 -6.43 -4.19
C ALA A 197 -10.28 -5.09 -3.90
N LEU A 198 -9.53 -4.97 -2.79
CA LEU A 198 -8.75 -3.78 -2.45
C LEU A 198 -7.68 -3.47 -3.50
N VAL A 199 -6.94 -4.48 -3.97
CA VAL A 199 -5.95 -4.33 -5.04
C VAL A 199 -6.61 -3.84 -6.33
N LEU A 200 -7.76 -4.41 -6.71
CA LEU A 200 -8.52 -3.97 -7.87
C LEU A 200 -8.99 -2.50 -7.75
N VAL A 201 -9.45 -2.09 -6.57
CA VAL A 201 -9.83 -0.69 -6.32
C VAL A 201 -8.63 0.24 -6.42
N ILE A 202 -7.48 -0.13 -5.84
CA ILE A 202 -6.25 0.66 -5.94
C ILE A 202 -5.80 0.79 -7.41
N LEU A 203 -5.84 -0.29 -8.17
CA LEU A 203 -5.53 -0.28 -9.60
C LEU A 203 -6.50 0.61 -10.39
N ALA A 204 -7.79 0.53 -10.12
CA ALA A 204 -8.81 1.35 -10.78
C ALA A 204 -8.62 2.85 -10.47
N VAL A 205 -8.35 3.20 -9.21
CA VAL A 205 -8.06 4.58 -8.79
C VAL A 205 -6.77 5.07 -9.44
N SER A 206 -5.72 4.25 -9.47
CA SER A 206 -4.42 4.59 -10.08
C SER A 206 -4.56 4.81 -11.59
N LEU A 207 -5.30 3.94 -12.28
CA LEU A 207 -5.59 4.07 -13.70
C LEU A 207 -6.43 5.32 -13.97
N GLY A 208 -7.45 5.59 -13.15
CA GLY A 208 -8.26 6.81 -13.23
C GLY A 208 -7.42 8.08 -13.06
N ALA A 209 -6.52 8.09 -12.07
CA ALA A 209 -5.59 9.19 -11.85
C ALA A 209 -4.60 9.38 -13.02
N PHE A 210 -4.09 8.29 -13.59
CA PHE A 210 -3.22 8.32 -14.77
C PHE A 210 -3.94 8.92 -15.98
N LEU A 211 -5.16 8.45 -16.28
CA LEU A 211 -5.97 8.98 -17.38
C LEU A 211 -6.34 10.46 -17.15
N PHE A 212 -6.67 10.83 -15.91
CA PHE A 212 -6.93 12.22 -15.53
C PHE A 212 -5.70 13.11 -15.76
N MET A 213 -4.53 12.69 -15.30
CA MET A 213 -3.26 13.41 -15.50
C MET A 213 -2.94 13.60 -16.98
N ASN A 214 -3.08 12.54 -17.77
CA ASN A 214 -2.78 12.59 -19.20
C ASN A 214 -3.70 13.57 -19.94
N ARG A 215 -5.00 13.57 -19.60
CA ARG A 215 -6.01 14.39 -20.27
C ARG A 215 -6.05 15.85 -19.81
N VAL A 216 -5.88 16.11 -18.51
CA VAL A 216 -6.07 17.45 -17.91
C VAL A 216 -4.75 18.24 -17.83
N VAL A 217 -3.60 17.56 -17.77
CA VAL A 217 -2.29 18.21 -17.57
C VAL A 217 -1.40 18.03 -18.79
N LEU A 218 -1.05 16.78 -19.14
CA LEU A 218 -0.04 16.50 -20.17
C LEU A 218 -0.48 16.96 -21.57
N ARG A 219 -1.72 16.66 -21.98
CA ARG A 219 -2.21 17.06 -23.31
C ARG A 219 -2.27 18.58 -23.49
N PRO A 220 -2.86 19.37 -22.57
CA PRO A 220 -2.81 20.83 -22.67
C PRO A 220 -1.40 21.42 -22.58
N LEU A 221 -0.50 20.86 -21.77
CA LEU A 221 0.90 21.31 -21.73
C LEU A 221 1.61 21.12 -23.08
N ARG A 222 1.30 20.05 -23.81
CA ARG A 222 1.80 19.88 -25.19
C ARG A 222 1.27 20.98 -26.12
N MET A 223 -0.01 21.33 -26.01
CA MET A 223 -0.60 22.44 -26.78
C MET A 223 0.02 23.80 -26.44
N VAL A 224 0.37 24.02 -25.18
CA VAL A 224 1.15 25.20 -24.75
C VAL A 224 2.51 25.22 -25.45
N GLY A 225 3.22 24.09 -25.46
CA GLY A 225 4.51 23.93 -26.16
C GLY A 225 4.39 24.25 -27.65
N GLU A 226 3.42 23.65 -28.34
CA GLU A 226 3.15 23.93 -29.76
C GLU A 226 2.83 25.41 -30.04
N SER A 227 2.16 26.09 -29.10
CA SER A 227 1.88 27.53 -29.22
C SER A 227 3.15 28.35 -29.10
N PHE A 228 4.07 27.98 -28.20
CA PHE A 228 5.37 28.62 -28.09
C PHE A 228 6.22 28.43 -29.35
N ASP A 229 6.25 27.22 -29.91
CA ASP A 229 7.01 26.93 -31.14
C ASP A 229 6.52 27.80 -32.32
N ARG A 230 5.20 27.98 -32.46
CA ARG A 230 4.63 28.87 -33.50
C ARG A 230 4.99 30.33 -33.29
N ILE A 231 4.87 30.83 -32.06
CA ILE A 231 5.22 32.22 -31.71
C ILE A 231 6.71 32.46 -31.97
N ALA A 232 7.58 31.51 -31.60
CA ALA A 232 9.01 31.56 -31.87
C ALA A 232 9.32 31.55 -33.38
N GLY A 233 8.52 30.82 -34.17
CA GLY A 233 8.57 30.84 -35.64
C GLY A 233 7.99 32.10 -36.29
N GLY A 234 7.45 33.05 -35.51
CA GLY A 234 6.86 34.30 -36.02
C GLY A 234 5.40 34.18 -36.50
N ASP A 235 4.76 33.02 -36.35
CA ASP A 235 3.33 32.86 -36.65
C ASP A 235 2.49 33.31 -35.44
N LEU A 236 1.91 34.50 -35.56
CA LEU A 236 0.99 35.09 -34.58
C LEU A 236 -0.48 34.99 -34.99
N THR A 237 -0.80 34.27 -36.07
CA THR A 237 -2.15 34.20 -36.63
C THR A 237 -3.01 33.12 -35.97
N THR A 238 -2.38 32.08 -35.42
CA THR A 238 -3.07 30.99 -34.74
C THR A 238 -3.67 31.46 -33.41
N ARG A 239 -4.96 31.23 -33.16
CA ARG A 239 -5.61 31.62 -31.90
C ARG A 239 -5.26 30.67 -30.75
N VAL A 240 -4.75 31.21 -29.64
CA VAL A 240 -4.61 30.48 -28.37
C VAL A 240 -5.95 30.47 -27.63
N ASP A 241 -6.58 29.29 -27.53
CA ASP A 241 -7.88 29.11 -26.88
C ASP A 241 -7.75 28.66 -25.41
N VAL A 242 -8.51 29.27 -24.51
CA VAL A 242 -8.47 29.00 -23.07
C VAL A 242 -9.70 28.18 -22.69
N GLN A 243 -9.54 26.87 -22.59
CA GLN A 243 -10.66 25.93 -22.41
C GLN A 243 -10.88 25.46 -20.97
N SER A 244 -10.04 25.86 -20.02
CA SER A 244 -10.17 25.49 -18.61
C SER A 244 -10.00 26.69 -17.69
N THR A 245 -10.53 26.56 -16.47
CA THR A 245 -10.38 27.56 -15.39
C THR A 245 -9.38 27.11 -14.31
N ASN A 246 -8.67 26.01 -14.55
CA ASN A 246 -7.64 25.50 -13.64
C ASN A 246 -6.27 26.16 -13.92
N GLU A 247 -5.22 25.70 -13.24
CA GLU A 247 -3.86 26.25 -13.35
C GLU A 247 -3.34 26.23 -14.80
N ILE A 248 -3.70 25.21 -15.58
CA ILE A 248 -3.37 25.11 -17.01
C ILE A 248 -4.10 26.17 -17.83
N GLY A 249 -5.36 26.47 -17.50
CA GLY A 249 -6.13 27.53 -18.13
C GLY A 249 -5.54 28.92 -17.87
N VAL A 250 -5.08 29.15 -16.64
CA VAL A 250 -4.35 30.37 -16.27
C VAL A 250 -3.05 30.50 -17.08
N LEU A 251 -2.31 29.40 -17.27
CA LEU A 251 -1.12 29.37 -18.12
C LEU A 251 -1.44 29.70 -19.58
N MET A 252 -2.46 29.06 -20.18
CA MET A 252 -2.90 29.34 -21.55
C MET A 252 -3.36 30.80 -21.72
N ALA A 253 -4.05 31.36 -20.73
CA ALA A 253 -4.44 32.78 -20.74
C ALA A 253 -3.23 33.73 -20.69
N ALA A 254 -2.14 33.35 -20.02
CA ALA A 254 -0.89 34.10 -20.04
C ALA A 254 -0.22 34.05 -21.43
N VAL A 255 -0.15 32.87 -22.05
CA VAL A 255 0.39 32.68 -23.41
C VAL A 255 -0.40 33.51 -24.42
N LYS A 256 -1.74 33.50 -24.33
CA LYS A 256 -2.61 34.33 -25.18
C LYS A 256 -2.29 35.82 -25.07
N ARG A 257 -2.17 36.35 -23.85
CA ARG A 257 -1.81 37.76 -23.62
C ARG A 257 -0.45 38.12 -24.19
N MET A 258 0.52 37.21 -24.09
CA MET A 258 1.86 37.37 -24.68
C MET A 258 1.78 37.46 -26.21
N GLN A 259 1.07 36.53 -26.86
CA GLN A 259 0.88 36.52 -28.31
C GLN A 259 0.21 37.82 -28.80
N GLU A 260 -0.88 38.23 -28.16
CA GLU A 260 -1.59 39.47 -28.51
C GLU A 260 -0.71 40.71 -28.36
N SER A 261 0.15 40.76 -27.33
CA SER A 261 1.10 41.85 -27.15
C SER A 261 2.16 41.87 -28.24
N LEU A 262 2.71 40.71 -28.60
CA LEU A 262 3.71 40.61 -29.66
C LEU A 262 3.12 41.02 -31.02
N ALA A 263 1.88 40.60 -31.30
CA ALA A 263 1.16 40.97 -32.53
C ALA A 263 0.95 42.49 -32.62
N ARG A 264 0.57 43.15 -31.51
CA ARG A 264 0.45 44.62 -31.47
C ARG A 264 1.78 45.33 -31.71
N THR A 265 2.87 44.82 -31.15
CA THR A 265 4.21 45.36 -31.37
C THR A 265 4.59 45.25 -32.84
N VAL A 266 4.45 44.07 -33.45
CA VAL A 266 4.74 43.86 -34.88
C VAL A 266 3.88 44.76 -35.78
N ALA A 267 2.58 44.88 -35.49
CA ALA A 267 1.68 45.76 -36.24
C ALA A 267 2.07 47.25 -36.13
N THR A 268 2.58 47.67 -34.98
CA THR A 268 3.06 49.04 -34.77
C THR A 268 4.36 49.30 -35.53
N VAL A 269 5.31 48.36 -35.50
CA VAL A 269 6.55 48.44 -36.30
C VAL A 269 6.22 48.51 -37.78
N ARG A 270 5.32 47.66 -38.28
CA ARG A 270 4.91 47.65 -39.69
C ARG A 270 4.30 48.99 -40.13
N ARG A 271 3.40 49.57 -39.33
CA ARG A 271 2.84 50.90 -39.61
C ARG A 271 3.92 51.98 -39.66
N GLY A 272 4.87 51.97 -38.72
CA GLY A 272 6.01 52.90 -38.75
C GLY A 272 6.87 52.75 -39.99
N VAL A 273 7.10 51.52 -40.48
CA VAL A 273 7.81 51.27 -41.74
C VAL A 273 7.02 51.77 -42.95
N ASP A 274 5.70 51.59 -42.97
CA ASP A 274 4.83 52.10 -44.04
C ASP A 274 4.87 53.65 -44.09
N GLU A 275 4.83 54.32 -42.93
CA GLU A 275 4.98 55.77 -42.81
C GLU A 275 6.35 56.25 -43.31
N ILE A 276 7.45 55.57 -42.94
CA ILE A 276 8.80 55.86 -43.45
C ILE A 276 8.88 55.69 -44.96
N ASN A 277 8.25 54.66 -45.53
CA ASN A 277 8.22 54.43 -46.97
C ASN A 277 7.47 55.54 -47.71
N VAL A 278 6.35 56.01 -47.17
CA VAL A 278 5.61 57.17 -47.72
C VAL A 278 6.48 58.42 -47.67
N GLY A 279 7.07 58.75 -46.52
CA GLY A 279 7.95 59.90 -46.38
C GLY A 279 9.17 59.83 -47.31
N SER A 280 9.74 58.64 -47.51
CA SER A 280 10.86 58.43 -48.43
C SER A 280 10.46 58.66 -49.90
N ARG A 281 9.24 58.30 -50.29
CA ARG A 281 8.70 58.62 -51.63
C ARG A 281 8.46 60.12 -51.83
N GLU A 282 7.94 60.81 -50.82
CA GLU A 282 7.77 62.26 -50.85
C GLU A 282 9.11 62.99 -50.95
N ILE A 283 10.11 62.58 -50.17
CA ILE A 283 11.48 63.13 -50.26
C ILE A 283 12.05 62.89 -51.65
N SER A 284 11.92 61.69 -52.20
CA SER A 284 12.40 61.38 -53.55
C SER A 284 11.74 62.26 -54.60
N ALA A 285 10.42 62.45 -54.54
CA ALA A 285 9.68 63.29 -55.46
C ALA A 285 10.09 64.78 -55.33
N GLY A 286 10.22 65.27 -54.10
CA GLY A 286 10.68 66.64 -53.83
C GLY A 286 12.12 66.87 -54.30
N ASN A 287 13.00 65.87 -54.20
CA ASN A 287 14.36 65.96 -54.72
C ASN A 287 14.39 66.01 -56.25
N THR A 288 13.50 65.29 -56.94
CA THR A 288 13.34 65.39 -58.41
C THR A 288 12.86 66.77 -58.83
N ASP A 289 11.86 67.34 -58.14
CA ASP A 289 11.37 68.70 -58.40
C ASP A 289 12.49 69.76 -58.20
N LEU A 290 13.22 69.65 -57.08
CA LEU A 290 14.33 70.55 -56.80
C LEU A 290 15.45 70.43 -57.86
N SER A 291 15.78 69.21 -58.28
CA SER A 291 16.74 68.98 -59.37
C SER A 291 16.28 69.66 -60.65
N SER A 292 15.00 69.49 -61.04
CA SER A 292 14.43 70.13 -62.23
C SER A 292 14.49 71.65 -62.17
N ARG A 293 14.14 72.25 -61.02
CA ARG A 293 14.22 73.71 -60.82
C ARG A 293 15.66 74.23 -60.82
N THR A 294 16.58 73.43 -60.31
CA THR A 294 18.02 73.77 -60.33
C THR A 294 18.57 73.74 -61.76
N GLU A 295 18.15 72.76 -62.57
CA GLU A 295 18.47 72.70 -64.01
C GLU A 295 17.87 73.90 -64.78
N GLU A 296 16.61 74.25 -64.52
CA GLU A 296 15.96 75.42 -65.12
C GLU A 296 16.67 76.73 -64.73
N GLN A 297 17.02 76.88 -63.46
CA GLN A 297 17.77 78.05 -62.98
C GLN A 297 19.17 78.14 -63.58
N ALA A 298 19.85 77.01 -63.76
CA ALA A 298 21.14 76.95 -64.45
C ALA A 298 21.00 77.41 -65.91
N ALA A 299 19.97 76.94 -66.62
CA ALA A 299 19.68 77.38 -67.98
C ALA A 299 19.36 78.89 -68.07
N SER A 300 18.56 79.44 -67.15
CA SER A 300 18.29 80.89 -67.10
C SER A 300 19.54 81.72 -66.81
N LEU A 301 20.47 81.21 -65.99
CA LEU A 301 21.75 81.85 -65.74
C LEU A 301 22.65 81.81 -66.97
N GLU A 302 22.66 80.71 -67.73
CA GLU A 302 23.35 80.62 -69.02
C GLU A 302 22.78 81.63 -70.03
N GLU A 303 21.45 81.75 -70.14
CA GLU A 303 20.80 82.73 -71.03
C GLU A 303 21.11 84.17 -70.61
N THR A 304 21.14 84.44 -69.30
CA THR A 304 21.54 85.76 -68.77
C THR A 304 23.00 86.05 -69.07
N ALA A 305 23.90 85.07 -68.91
CA ALA A 305 25.31 85.21 -69.23
C ALA A 305 25.52 85.49 -70.74
N ALA A 306 24.83 84.74 -71.61
CA ALA A 306 24.85 84.97 -73.06
C ALA A 306 24.32 86.36 -73.44
N SER A 307 23.21 86.79 -72.82
CA SER A 307 22.66 88.14 -73.00
C SER A 307 23.62 89.24 -72.55
N MET A 308 24.36 89.01 -71.45
CA MET A 308 25.40 89.92 -70.97
C MET A 308 26.61 89.97 -71.91
N GLU A 309 27.00 88.85 -72.52
CA GLU A 309 28.03 88.82 -73.56
C GLU A 309 27.60 89.60 -74.82
N GLU A 310 26.35 89.45 -75.25
CA GLU A 310 25.79 90.18 -76.39
C GLU A 310 25.68 91.68 -76.11
N LEU A 311 25.22 92.07 -74.90
CA LEU A 311 25.22 93.45 -74.44
C LEU A 311 26.64 94.03 -74.37
N ALA A 312 27.60 93.30 -73.81
CA ALA A 312 28.99 93.72 -73.75
C ALA A 312 29.58 93.92 -75.16
N SER A 313 29.26 93.02 -76.09
CA SER A 313 29.62 93.14 -77.51
C SER A 313 29.02 94.40 -78.15
N THR A 314 27.73 94.65 -77.92
CA THR A 314 27.01 95.83 -78.42
C THR A 314 27.57 97.14 -77.82
N VAL A 315 27.87 97.16 -76.53
CA VAL A 315 28.49 98.30 -75.85
C VAL A 315 29.90 98.55 -76.40
N LYS A 316 30.68 97.49 -76.63
CA LYS A 316 31.99 97.60 -77.28
C LYS A 316 31.86 98.17 -78.69
N GLN A 317 30.90 97.69 -79.48
CA GLN A 317 30.61 98.21 -80.81
C GLN A 317 30.19 99.69 -80.78
N ASN A 318 29.34 100.09 -79.81
CA ASN A 318 28.95 101.49 -79.62
C ASN A 318 30.14 102.38 -79.21
N ALA A 319 31.02 101.87 -78.33
CA ALA A 319 32.22 102.59 -77.93
C ALA A 319 33.21 102.76 -79.09
N ASP A 320 33.37 101.73 -79.94
CA ASP A 320 34.20 101.79 -81.14
C ASP A 320 33.61 102.77 -82.18
N ASN A 321 32.29 102.77 -82.38
CA ASN A 321 31.58 103.74 -83.24
C ASN A 321 31.75 105.18 -82.74
N ALA A 322 31.63 105.43 -81.43
CA ALA A 322 31.81 106.75 -80.85
C ALA A 322 33.27 107.24 -80.92
N ARG A 323 34.25 106.33 -81.01
CA ARG A 323 35.67 106.66 -81.25
C ARG A 323 35.99 107.01 -82.70
N GLN A 324 35.14 106.56 -83.64
CA GLN A 324 35.29 106.82 -85.08
C GLN A 324 34.53 108.07 -85.56
N ALA A 325 33.66 108.66 -84.72
CA ALA A 325 32.91 109.89 -84.95
C ALA A 325 33.65 111.12 -84.40
#